data_AF-A0A4D9EL12-F1
#
_entry.id   AF-A0A4D9EL12-F1
#
_cell.length_a   1.000
_cell.length_b   1.000
_cell.length_c   1.000
_cell.angle_alpha   90.00
_cell.angle_beta   90.00
_cell.angle_gamma   90.00
#
_symmetry.space_group_name_H-M   'P 1'
#
loop_
_entity.id
_entity.type
_entity.pdbx_description
1 polymer ?
#
loop_
_entity_poly.entity_id
_entity_poly.type
_entity_poly.pdbx_seq_one_letter_code
_entity_poly.pdbx_strand_id
1 'polypeptide(L)'
;MNHPDMVEKLIIMNATHLSVLKEYVAGHPCQLLRSSYIFMFQLQRLPELLLSLGDFQLLKDTLAGRKGGIQNPERRLTAQELEAYMFGFSKPGALTPPLDYYRNMFSSSPMQCKDVLVPMLVIWGRRTCTWRLG
;
A
#
# COMPACT_ATOMS: atom_id res chain seq x y z
N MET A 1 -3.24 18.93 -5.43
CA MET A 1 -3.34 19.44 -4.04
C MET A 1 -4.42 20.52 -3.99
N ASN A 2 -5.47 20.38 -3.18
CA ASN A 2 -6.61 21.32 -3.19
C ASN A 2 -6.47 22.49 -2.20
N HIS A 3 -5.58 22.38 -1.22
CA HIS A 3 -5.27 23.43 -0.24
C HIS A 3 -3.76 23.49 0.01
N PRO A 4 -2.97 24.10 -0.91
CA PRO A 4 -1.51 24.21 -0.76
C PRO A 4 -1.11 25.09 0.43
N ASP A 5 -1.93 26.08 0.78
CA ASP A 5 -1.65 27.05 1.85
C ASP A 5 -1.72 26.45 3.27
N MET A 6 -2.26 25.23 3.39
CA MET A 6 -2.40 24.51 4.66
C MET A 6 -1.23 23.55 4.94
N VAL A 7 -0.28 23.43 4.01
CA VAL A 7 0.82 22.47 4.09
C VAL A 7 2.14 23.18 3.82
N GLU A 8 2.99 23.32 4.84
CA GLU A 8 4.30 23.96 4.70
C GLU A 8 5.31 23.07 3.96
N LYS A 9 5.29 21.75 4.23
CA LYS A 9 6.24 20.76 3.69
C LYS A 9 5.53 19.44 3.44
N LEU A 10 5.88 18.78 2.33
CA LEU A 10 5.32 17.49 1.96
C LEU A 10 6.41 16.41 1.97
N ILE A 11 6.23 15.37 2.78
CA ILE A 11 7.12 14.20 2.80
C ILE A 11 6.36 13.00 2.24
N ILE A 12 6.83 12.46 1.11
CA ILE A 12 6.26 11.27 0.47
C ILE A 12 7.21 10.11 0.72
N MET A 13 6.71 9.03 1.33
CA MET A 13 7.51 7.85 1.65
C MET A 13 7.00 6.64 0.87
N ASN A 14 7.81 6.09 -0.03
CA ASN A 14 7.50 4.89 -0.83
C ASN A 14 6.13 4.89 -1.54
N ALA A 15 5.57 6.07 -1.82
CA ALA A 15 4.28 6.22 -2.47
C ALA A 15 4.48 6.84 -3.85
N THR A 16 3.80 6.28 -4.85
CA THR A 16 3.77 6.80 -6.21
C THR A 16 2.52 7.61 -6.43
N HIS A 17 2.62 8.63 -7.27
CA HIS A 17 1.44 9.37 -7.70
C HIS A 17 0.52 8.45 -8.52
N LEU A 18 -0.78 8.46 -8.22
CA LEU A 18 -1.79 7.60 -8.83
C LEU A 18 -1.86 7.73 -10.35
N SER A 19 -1.63 8.91 -10.90
CA SER A 19 -1.62 9.12 -12.35
C SER A 19 -0.44 8.42 -13.02
N VAL A 20 0.75 8.50 -12.41
CA VAL A 20 1.96 7.82 -12.92
C VAL A 20 1.84 6.31 -12.77
N LEU A 21 1.20 5.85 -11.69
CA LEU A 21 0.90 4.43 -11.46
C LEU A 21 0.11 3.82 -12.62
N LYS A 22 -0.98 4.46 -13.06
CA LYS A 22 -1.85 3.95 -14.13
C LYS A 22 -1.11 3.84 -15.46
N GLU A 23 -0.36 4.87 -15.82
CA GLU A 23 0.41 4.92 -17.06
C GLU A 23 1.56 3.91 -17.07
N TYR A 24 2.32 3.84 -15.97
CA TYR A 24 3.49 2.95 -15.89
C TYR A 24 3.11 1.46 -15.87
N VAL A 25 2.03 1.10 -15.18
CA VAL A 25 1.53 -0.29 -15.13
C VAL A 25 1.03 -0.76 -16.50
N ALA A 26 0.45 0.12 -17.31
CA ALA A 26 0.03 -0.20 -18.68
C ALA A 26 1.23 -0.53 -19.60
N GLY A 27 2.37 0.14 -19.40
CA GLY A 27 3.59 -0.07 -20.20
C GLY A 27 4.53 -1.19 -19.70
N HIS A 28 4.39 -1.66 -18.46
CA HIS A 28 5.35 -2.58 -17.83
C HIS A 28 4.69 -3.83 -17.24
N PRO A 29 4.66 -4.97 -17.96
CA PRO A 29 3.99 -6.20 -17.51
C PRO A 29 4.59 -6.79 -16.22
N CYS A 30 5.91 -6.62 -16.00
CA CYS A 30 6.55 -7.00 -14.73
C CYS A 30 5.99 -6.24 -13.52
N GLN A 31 5.57 -4.98 -13.72
CA GLN A 31 4.98 -4.17 -12.66
C GLN A 31 3.49 -4.49 -12.46
N LEU A 32 2.80 -4.90 -13.53
CA LEU A 32 1.44 -5.44 -13.46
C LEU A 32 1.37 -6.70 -12.59
N LEU A 33 2.30 -7.64 -12.77
CA LEU A 33 2.40 -8.85 -11.95
C LEU A 33 2.54 -8.52 -10.45
N ARG A 34 3.36 -7.52 -10.11
CA ARG A 34 3.51 -7.06 -8.73
C ARG A 34 2.31 -6.30 -8.20
N SER A 35 1.53 -5.69 -9.08
CA SER A 35 0.32 -4.93 -8.75
C SER A 35 -0.95 -5.79 -8.88
N SER A 36 -0.82 -7.10 -9.12
CA SER A 36 -1.95 -8.03 -9.26
C SER A 36 -2.86 -8.08 -8.03
N TYR A 37 -2.30 -7.84 -6.84
CA TYR A 37 -3.05 -7.74 -5.59
C TYR A 37 -4.12 -6.63 -5.63
N ILE A 38 -3.88 -5.55 -6.38
CA ILE A 38 -4.82 -4.44 -6.53
C ILE A 38 -6.11 -4.91 -7.21
N PHE A 39 -5.99 -5.80 -8.21
CA PHE A 39 -7.13 -6.40 -8.90
C PHE A 39 -7.85 -7.41 -8.01
N MET A 40 -7.12 -8.21 -7.23
CA MET A 40 -7.70 -9.12 -6.24
C MET A 40 -8.54 -8.38 -5.20
N PHE A 41 -8.11 -7.17 -4.79
CA PHE A 41 -8.83 -6.33 -3.83
C PHE A 41 -10.10 -5.66 -4.41
N GLN A 42 -10.29 -5.67 -5.73
CA GLN A 42 -11.54 -5.18 -6.34
C GLN A 42 -12.73 -6.12 -6.06
N LEU A 43 -12.48 -7.40 -5.80
CA LEU A 43 -13.55 -8.35 -5.51
C LEU A 43 -14.16 -8.07 -4.13
N GLN A 44 -15.48 -8.19 -4.04
CA GLN A 44 -16.21 -8.05 -2.78
C GLN A 44 -16.08 -9.34 -1.94
N ARG A 45 -15.73 -9.22 -0.66
CA ARG A 45 -15.70 -10.28 0.37
C ARG A 45 -14.61 -11.35 0.20
N LEU A 46 -14.18 -11.65 -1.02
CA LEU A 46 -13.13 -12.65 -1.31
C LEU A 46 -11.78 -12.27 -0.67
N PRO A 47 -11.23 -11.05 -0.86
CA PRO A 47 -9.98 -10.67 -0.21
C PRO A 47 -10.11 -10.58 1.32
N GLU A 48 -11.26 -10.13 1.84
CA GLU A 48 -11.52 -10.15 3.29
C GLU A 48 -11.45 -11.57 3.85
N LEU A 49 -12.07 -12.53 3.16
CA LEU A 49 -12.04 -13.93 3.58
C LEU A 49 -10.61 -14.45 3.56
N LEU A 50 -9.89 -14.30 2.44
CA LEU A 50 -8.51 -14.78 2.29
C LEU A 50 -7.56 -14.17 3.34
N LEU A 51 -7.72 -12.89 3.66
CA LEU A 51 -6.91 -12.22 4.67
C LEU A 51 -7.28 -12.63 6.10
N SER A 52 -8.52 -13.08 6.34
CA SER A 52 -8.98 -13.59 7.64
C SER A 52 -8.67 -15.08 7.88
N LEU A 53 -8.36 -15.83 6.81
CA LEU A 53 -8.04 -17.25 6.91
C LEU A 53 -6.75 -17.50 7.71
N GLY A 54 -6.77 -18.58 8.50
CA GLY A 54 -5.60 -19.05 9.24
C GLY A 54 -5.06 -18.04 10.26
N ASP A 55 -5.95 -17.31 10.95
CA ASP A 55 -5.55 -16.28 11.93
C ASP A 55 -4.67 -15.18 11.32
N PHE A 56 -5.10 -14.67 10.18
CA PHE A 56 -4.40 -13.59 9.46
C PHE A 56 -2.97 -13.95 9.04
N GLN A 57 -2.66 -15.25 8.84
CA GLN A 57 -1.33 -15.73 8.47
C GLN A 57 -0.76 -15.00 7.24
N LEU A 58 -1.60 -14.71 6.24
CA LEU A 58 -1.18 -14.00 5.03
C LEU A 58 -0.73 -12.56 5.33
N LEU A 59 -1.40 -11.88 6.27
CA LEU A 59 -1.02 -10.54 6.74
C LEU A 59 0.25 -10.60 7.60
N LYS A 60 0.33 -11.59 8.50
CA LYS A 60 1.54 -11.85 9.30
C LYS A 60 2.76 -12.07 8.41
N ASP A 61 2.64 -12.90 7.38
CA ASP A 61 3.70 -13.16 6.39
C ASP A 61 4.03 -11.93 5.53
N THR A 62 3.05 -11.07 5.23
CA THR A 62 3.29 -9.84 4.46
C THR A 62 4.02 -8.78 5.30
N LEU A 63 3.74 -8.69 6.60
CA LEU A 63 4.31 -7.71 7.52
C LEU A 63 5.65 -8.13 8.14
N ALA A 64 5.85 -9.44 8.38
CA ALA A 64 7.01 -9.97 9.08
C ALA A 64 7.76 -11.09 8.31
N GLY A 65 7.23 -11.55 7.18
CA GLY A 65 7.82 -12.64 6.42
C GLY A 65 9.09 -12.28 5.67
N ARG A 66 9.76 -13.30 5.13
CA ARG A 66 11.10 -13.16 4.50
C ARG A 66 11.13 -12.32 3.23
N LYS A 67 9.99 -12.24 2.52
CA LYS A 67 9.83 -11.50 1.24
C LYS A 67 9.05 -10.19 1.39
N GLY A 68 8.40 -9.99 2.53
CA GLY A 68 7.60 -8.80 2.87
C GLY A 68 8.21 -8.06 4.06
N GLY A 69 7.55 -7.00 4.50
CA GLY A 69 7.90 -6.33 5.77
C GLY A 69 9.31 -5.72 5.86
N ILE A 70 9.76 -5.55 7.10
CA ILE A 70 11.05 -4.95 7.42
C ILE A 70 12.17 -5.95 7.12
N GLN A 71 13.01 -5.61 6.14
CA GLN A 71 14.12 -6.46 5.69
C GLN A 71 15.30 -6.50 6.65
N ASN A 72 15.44 -5.48 7.51
CA ASN A 72 16.48 -5.44 8.53
C ASN A 72 16.10 -6.41 9.67
N PRO A 73 16.87 -7.50 9.90
CA PRO A 73 16.54 -8.50 10.92
C PRO A 73 16.49 -7.93 12.33
N GLU A 74 17.30 -6.91 12.65
CA GLU A 74 17.33 -6.28 13.98
C GLU A 74 16.13 -5.38 14.26
N ARG A 75 15.42 -4.96 13.20
CA ARG A 75 14.24 -4.09 13.28
C ARG A 75 12.98 -4.79 12.82
N ARG A 76 13.00 -6.12 12.71
CA ARG A 76 11.78 -6.88 12.43
C ARG A 76 10.78 -6.70 13.56
N LEU A 77 9.51 -6.69 13.19
CA LEU A 77 8.43 -6.71 14.15
C LEU A 77 8.59 -7.94 15.05
N THR A 78 8.53 -7.70 16.35
CA THR A 78 8.44 -8.77 17.34
C THR A 78 7.11 -9.49 17.22
N ALA A 79 7.01 -10.72 17.75
CA ALA A 79 5.75 -11.45 17.78
C ALA A 79 4.65 -10.66 18.51
N GLN A 80 4.99 -9.94 19.58
CA GLN A 80 4.06 -9.14 20.37
C GLN A 80 3.52 -7.94 19.58
N GLU A 81 4.39 -7.23 18.87
CA GLU A 81 3.96 -6.13 18.00
C GLU A 81 3.07 -6.64 16.87
N LEU A 82 3.43 -7.77 16.25
CA LEU A 82 2.65 -8.36 15.17
C LEU A 82 1.25 -8.76 15.64
N GLU A 83 1.14 -9.39 16.80
CA GLU A 83 -0.16 -9.73 17.41
C GLU A 83 -0.97 -8.48 17.75
N ALA A 84 -0.34 -7.39 18.22
CA ALA A 84 -1.03 -6.13 18.45
C ALA A 84 -1.61 -5.53 17.15
N TYR A 85 -0.89 -5.63 16.03
CA TYR A 85 -1.42 -5.24 14.72
C TYR A 85 -2.59 -6.14 14.31
N MET A 86 -2.48 -7.46 14.50
CA MET A 86 -3.54 -8.40 14.12
C MET A 86 -4.78 -8.23 14.98
N PHE A 87 -4.64 -7.87 16.25
CA PHE A 87 -5.77 -7.51 17.11
C PHE A 87 -6.58 -6.32 16.57
N GLY A 88 -5.93 -5.38 15.88
CA GLY A 88 -6.62 -4.30 15.17
C GLY A 88 -7.45 -4.82 13.99
N PHE A 89 -6.86 -5.70 13.18
CA PHE A 89 -7.48 -6.29 11.99
C PHE A 89 -8.53 -7.37 12.29
N SER A 90 -8.48 -7.98 13.47
CA SER A 90 -9.42 -9.03 13.89
C SER A 90 -10.80 -8.51 14.28
N LYS A 91 -10.93 -7.18 14.47
CA LYS A 91 -12.22 -6.57 14.76
C LYS A 91 -13.18 -6.75 13.56
N PRO A 92 -14.48 -6.97 13.82
CA PRO A 92 -15.47 -7.10 12.76
C PRO A 92 -15.43 -5.89 11.80
N GLY A 93 -15.21 -6.16 10.51
CA GLY A 93 -15.15 -5.13 9.48
C GLY A 93 -13.85 -4.33 9.39
N ALA A 94 -12.83 -4.61 10.21
CA ALA A 94 -11.57 -3.85 10.20
C ALA A 94 -10.73 -4.04 8.92
N LEU A 95 -10.92 -5.16 8.21
CA LEU A 95 -10.28 -5.41 6.91
C LEU A 95 -10.91 -4.61 5.75
N THR A 96 -12.15 -4.14 5.91
CA THR A 96 -12.89 -3.48 4.82
C THR A 96 -12.33 -2.10 4.47
N PRO A 97 -12.08 -1.17 5.42
CA PRO A 97 -11.57 0.17 5.09
C PRO A 97 -10.22 0.17 4.34
N PRO A 98 -9.21 -0.66 4.71
CA PRO A 98 -7.98 -0.76 3.95
C PRO A 98 -8.18 -1.27 2.52
N LEU A 99 -9.12 -2.19 2.30
CA LEU A 99 -9.43 -2.72 0.96
C LEU A 99 -10.23 -1.70 0.13
N ASP A 100 -11.13 -0.96 0.76
CA ASP A 100 -11.92 0.10 0.13
C ASP A 100 -11.04 1.24 -0.39
N TYR A 101 -9.88 1.49 0.24
CA TYR A 101 -8.87 2.39 -0.32
C TYR A 101 -8.41 1.96 -1.73
N TYR A 102 -8.14 0.66 -1.93
CA TYR A 102 -7.76 0.13 -3.24
C TYR A 102 -8.92 0.05 -4.22
N ARG A 103 -10.16 -0.18 -3.74
CA ARG A 103 -11.37 -0.17 -4.57
C ARG A 103 -11.64 1.23 -5.14
N ASN A 104 -11.55 2.25 -4.29
CA ASN A 104 -11.78 3.64 -4.69
C ASN A 104 -10.65 4.24 -5.55
N MET A 105 -9.49 3.57 -5.62
CA MET A 105 -8.34 4.00 -6.40
C MET A 105 -8.61 4.12 -7.91
N PHE A 106 -9.53 3.30 -8.44
CA PHE A 106 -9.94 3.37 -9.84
C PHE A 106 -11.18 4.23 -10.07
N SER A 107 -12.01 4.41 -9.03
CA SER A 107 -13.23 5.22 -9.08
C SER A 107 -12.98 6.73 -9.05
N SER A 108 -11.80 7.18 -8.61
CA SER A 108 -11.47 8.60 -8.63
C SER A 108 -11.32 9.11 -10.08
N SER A 109 -12.22 10.03 -10.47
CA SER A 109 -12.11 10.93 -11.63
C SER A 109 -10.67 11.44 -11.78
N PRO A 110 -10.12 11.62 -13.01
CA PRO A 110 -8.73 12.02 -13.20
C PRO A 110 -8.43 13.25 -12.34
N MET A 111 -7.71 13.02 -11.24
CA MET A 111 -7.23 14.11 -10.41
C MET A 111 -6.29 14.90 -11.30
N GLN A 112 -6.66 16.15 -11.60
CA GLN A 112 -5.74 17.05 -12.27
C GLN A 112 -4.44 17.06 -11.45
N CYS A 113 -3.33 16.66 -12.08
CA CYS A 113 -2.00 16.88 -11.53
C CYS A 113 -1.84 18.39 -11.35
N LYS A 114 -2.10 18.86 -10.14
CA LYS A 114 -1.78 20.23 -9.74
C LYS A 114 -0.33 20.22 -9.29
N ASP A 115 0.44 21.17 -9.80
CA ASP A 115 1.83 21.34 -9.40
C ASP A 115 1.94 21.47 -7.88
N VAL A 116 2.94 20.79 -7.32
CA VAL A 116 3.24 20.87 -5.90
C VAL A 116 4.08 22.11 -5.67
N LEU A 117 3.44 23.16 -5.16
CA LEU A 117 4.06 24.47 -4.92
C LEU A 117 4.88 24.54 -3.62
N VAL A 118 4.98 23.43 -2.89
CA VAL A 118 5.61 23.36 -1.57
C VAL A 118 6.89 22.51 -1.62
N PRO A 119 7.89 22.77 -0.77
CA PRO A 119 9.07 21.91 -0.66
C PRO A 119 8.67 20.44 -0.42
N MET A 120 9.10 19.56 -1.32
CA MET A 120 8.78 18.13 -1.31
C MET A 120 10.03 17.29 -1.03
N LEU A 121 9.95 16.37 -0.08
CA LEU A 121 10.95 15.34 0.18
C LEU A 121 10.37 13.96 -0.18
N VAL A 122 11.00 13.27 -1.13
CA VAL A 122 10.64 11.89 -1.48
C VAL A 122 11.66 10.93 -0.88
N ILE A 123 11.22 10.06 0.02
CA ILE A 123 12.04 9.00 0.62
C ILE A 123 11.69 7.69 -0.07
N TRP A 124 12.68 7.09 -0.73
CA TRP A 124 12.51 5.86 -1.50
C TRP A 124 13.42 4.73 -1.04
N GLY A 125 12.82 3.61 -0.66
CA GLY A 125 13.52 2.39 -0.31
C GLY A 125 13.89 1.59 -1.56
N ARG A 126 15.18 1.38 -1.80
CA ARG A 126 15.70 0.63 -2.96
C ARG A 126 15.28 -0.85 -2.99
N ARG A 127 14.97 -1.44 -1.82
CA ARG A 127 14.50 -2.84 -1.68
C ARG A 127 13.03 -2.88 -1.26
N THR A 128 12.16 -2.21 -2.01
CA THR A 128 10.71 -2.38 -1.86
C THR A 128 10.25 -3.55 -2.73
N CYS A 129 9.40 -4.42 -2.16
CA CYS A 129 8.82 -5.56 -2.87
C CYS A 129 7.77 -5.11 -3.91
N THR A 130 7.21 -3.91 -3.75
CA THR A 130 6.15 -3.35 -4.58
C THR A 130 6.65 -2.56 -5.78
N TRP A 131 7.79 -1.88 -5.70
CA TRP A 131 8.28 -1.01 -6.78
C TRP A 131 9.75 -1.25 -7.10
N ARG A 132 10.05 -1.47 -8.39
CA ARG A 132 11.44 -1.42 -8.90
C ARG A 132 11.46 -0.43 -10.04
N LEU A 133 12.04 0.73 -9.78
CA LEU A 133 12.52 1.60 -10.84
C LEU A 133 13.72 0.88 -11.46
N GLY A 134 13.62 0.63 -12.76
CA GLY A 134 14.67 -0.03 -13.55
C GLY A 134 15.96 0.77 -13.53
#